data_AF-A0A3Q2ZZ73-F1
#
_entry.id   AF-A0A3Q2ZZ73-F1
#
_cell.length_a   1.000
_cell.length_b   1.000
_cell.length_c   1.000
_cell.angle_alpha   90.00
_cell.angle_beta   90.00
_cell.angle_gamma   90.00
#
_symmetry.space_group_name_H-M   'P 1'
#
loop_
_entity.id
_entity.type
_entity.pdbx_description
1 polymer ?
#
loop_
_entity_poly.entity_id
_entity_poly.type
_entity_poly.pdbx_seq_one_letter_code
_entity_poly.pdbx_strand_id
1 'polypeptide(L)'
;MSGSKEHRKGSSQWHEFFWNPRTHELLGRTATSWGLILLFYLIFYLFLAGMFALTMYILLLTLDDYKPTWQDQLATPGMMIRPKGDQLEITFSVSDTESWSGFVQNLNNFLTPYNDSYQVQTNDNCPPDQYFIQEDSGEVRNNPKRSCQFNRTMLGECSGMVDHLYGYNKGQPCILLKLNRVIGTLPGKDGQSPSVTCGAKV
;
A
#
# COMPACT_ATOMS: atom_id res chain seq x y z
N MET A 1 37.20 18.34 -56.01
CA MET A 1 36.65 19.22 -54.96
C MET A 1 35.17 19.51 -55.25
N SER A 2 34.26 18.65 -54.82
CA SER A 2 32.81 18.95 -54.80
C SER A 2 32.12 17.96 -53.87
N GLY A 3 31.87 18.36 -52.63
CA GLY A 3 31.31 17.45 -51.60
C GLY A 3 30.95 18.12 -50.27
N SER A 4 30.71 19.43 -50.24
CA SER A 4 30.41 20.16 -48.98
C SER A 4 29.16 21.05 -49.07
N LYS A 5 28.49 21.14 -50.23
CA LYS A 5 27.35 22.05 -50.42
C LYS A 5 25.97 21.45 -50.11
N GLU A 6 25.81 20.13 -50.11
CA GLU A 6 24.50 19.49 -49.88
C GLU A 6 24.16 19.35 -48.39
N HIS A 7 25.12 18.95 -47.55
CA HIS A 7 24.94 18.81 -46.09
C HIS A 7 24.57 20.13 -45.40
N ARG A 8 24.91 21.28 -45.98
CA ARG A 8 24.62 22.62 -45.44
C ARG A 8 23.18 23.09 -45.67
N LYS A 9 22.48 22.58 -46.70
CA LYS A 9 21.10 23.00 -47.01
C LYS A 9 20.08 22.38 -46.05
N GLY A 10 20.22 21.09 -45.74
CA GLY A 10 19.30 20.38 -44.84
C GLY A 10 19.37 20.86 -43.38
N SER A 11 20.57 21.20 -42.88
CA SER A 11 20.73 21.79 -41.55
C SER A 11 20.21 23.22 -41.49
N SER A 12 20.47 24.05 -42.53
CA SER A 12 19.95 25.43 -42.61
C SER A 12 18.42 25.46 -42.55
N GLN A 13 17.74 24.56 -43.27
CA GLN A 13 16.28 24.51 -43.30
C GLN A 13 15.67 24.06 -41.97
N TRP A 14 16.29 23.12 -41.26
CA TRP A 14 15.89 22.71 -39.90
C TRP A 14 16.12 23.81 -38.86
N HIS A 15 17.26 24.51 -38.95
CA HIS A 15 17.54 25.64 -38.07
C HIS A 15 16.62 26.83 -38.34
N GLU A 16 16.30 27.12 -39.61
CA GLU A 16 15.35 28.17 -40.00
C GLU A 16 13.91 27.83 -39.62
N PHE A 17 13.52 26.55 -39.63
CA PHE A 17 12.22 26.08 -39.14
C PHE A 17 12.09 26.25 -37.61
N PHE A 18 13.17 25.98 -36.87
CA PHE A 18 13.18 26.13 -35.42
C PHE A 18 13.21 27.61 -34.99
N TRP A 19 14.07 28.41 -35.64
CA TRP A 19 14.25 29.82 -35.33
C TRP A 19 14.59 30.63 -36.58
N ASN A 20 13.74 31.60 -36.93
CA ASN A 20 14.00 32.55 -37.99
C ASN A 20 14.46 33.90 -37.40
N PRO A 21 15.77 34.21 -37.42
CA PRO A 21 16.30 35.46 -36.84
C PRO A 21 15.91 36.71 -37.63
N ARG A 22 15.35 36.59 -38.84
CA ARG A 22 14.91 37.76 -39.65
C ARG A 22 13.50 38.21 -39.31
N THR A 23 12.61 37.28 -38.99
CA THR A 23 11.20 37.54 -38.65
C THR A 23 10.91 37.40 -37.16
N HIS A 24 11.90 36.99 -36.36
CA HIS A 24 11.77 36.68 -34.93
C HIS A 24 10.64 35.65 -34.68
N GLU A 25 10.55 34.63 -35.54
CA GLU A 25 9.57 33.56 -35.44
C GLU A 25 10.23 32.28 -34.92
N LEU A 26 9.56 31.62 -33.98
CA LEU A 26 9.95 30.33 -33.42
C LEU A 26 8.92 29.28 -33.86
N LEU A 27 9.35 28.20 -34.50
CA LEU A 27 8.46 27.14 -35.04
C LEU A 27 7.30 27.69 -35.91
N GLY A 28 7.58 28.74 -36.70
CA GLY A 28 6.62 29.34 -37.62
C GLY A 28 5.57 30.28 -36.99
N ARG A 29 5.75 30.72 -35.74
CA ARG A 29 4.90 31.75 -35.10
C ARG A 29 5.73 32.85 -34.44
N THR A 30 5.19 34.07 -34.42
CA THR A 30 5.81 35.20 -33.71
C THR A 30 5.74 35.01 -32.19
N ALA A 31 6.69 35.60 -31.45
CA ALA A 31 6.72 35.54 -29.99
C ALA A 31 5.41 36.01 -29.33
N THR A 32 4.75 37.01 -29.92
CA THR A 32 3.44 37.50 -29.47
C THR A 32 2.34 36.44 -29.61
N SER A 33 2.32 35.71 -30.74
CA SER A 33 1.37 34.61 -30.95
C SER A 33 1.61 33.48 -29.95
N TRP A 34 2.87 33.10 -29.72
CA TRP A 34 3.26 32.12 -28.70
C TRP A 34 2.81 32.54 -27.30
N GLY A 35 3.04 33.80 -26.90
CA GLY A 35 2.59 34.33 -25.63
C GLY A 35 1.07 34.25 -25.45
N LEU A 36 0.30 34.60 -26.49
CA LEU A 36 -1.17 34.51 -26.46
C LEU A 36 -1.66 33.06 -26.38
N ILE A 37 -1.03 32.13 -27.09
CA ILE A 37 -1.38 30.70 -27.04
C ILE A 37 -1.08 30.13 -25.65
N LEU A 38 0.11 30.40 -25.12
CA LEU A 38 0.50 29.92 -23.79
C LEU A 38 -0.39 30.51 -22.70
N LEU A 39 -0.73 31.79 -22.78
CA LEU A 39 -1.67 32.43 -21.86
C LEU A 39 -3.06 31.82 -21.95
N PHE A 40 -3.56 31.56 -23.17
CA PHE A 40 -4.83 30.88 -23.38
C PHE A 40 -4.85 29.49 -22.75
N TYR A 41 -3.83 28.66 -23.02
CA TYR A 41 -3.75 27.32 -22.45
C TYR A 41 -3.57 27.35 -20.93
N LEU A 42 -2.81 28.32 -20.39
CA LEU A 42 -2.66 28.51 -18.95
C LEU A 42 -4.03 28.77 -18.30
N ILE A 43 -4.78 29.74 -18.79
CA ILE A 43 -6.11 30.07 -18.24
C ILE A 43 -7.08 28.90 -18.43
N PHE A 44 -7.08 28.28 -19.61
CA PHE A 44 -7.93 27.14 -19.92
C PHE A 44 -7.67 25.96 -18.99
N TYR A 45 -6.41 25.55 -18.81
CA TYR A 45 -6.06 24.44 -17.93
C TYR A 45 -6.26 24.77 -16.45
N LEU A 46 -6.11 26.03 -16.03
CA LEU A 46 -6.46 26.44 -14.66
C LEU A 46 -7.96 26.28 -14.41
N PHE A 47 -8.81 26.69 -15.35
CA PHE A 47 -10.25 26.52 -15.24
C PHE A 47 -10.65 25.04 -15.25
N LEU A 48 -10.05 24.24 -16.15
CA LEU A 48 -10.28 22.79 -16.24
C LEU A 48 -9.85 22.08 -14.94
N ALA A 49 -8.67 22.39 -14.40
CA ALA A 49 -8.18 21.86 -13.14
C ALA A 49 -9.07 22.28 -11.97
N GLY A 50 -9.55 23.52 -11.95
CA GLY A 50 -10.50 24.01 -10.94
C GLY A 50 -11.83 23.26 -10.97
N MET A 51 -12.39 23.01 -12.17
CA MET A 51 -13.60 22.20 -12.31
C MET A 51 -13.38 20.77 -11.83
N PHE A 52 -12.26 20.14 -12.22
CA PHE A 52 -11.91 18.80 -11.76
C PHE A 52 -11.76 18.74 -10.23
N ALA A 53 -11.03 19.68 -9.63
CA ALA A 53 -10.85 19.78 -8.19
C ALA A 53 -12.19 19.97 -7.46
N LEU A 54 -13.09 20.80 -7.98
CA LEU A 54 -14.42 20.99 -7.42
C LEU A 54 -15.25 19.69 -7.46
N THR A 55 -15.23 18.97 -8.59
CA THR A 55 -15.95 17.69 -8.71
C THR A 55 -15.38 16.62 -7.76
N MET A 56 -14.05 16.56 -7.61
CA MET A 56 -13.40 15.68 -6.63
C MET A 56 -13.75 16.08 -5.20
N TYR A 57 -13.79 17.38 -4.89
CA TYR A 57 -14.16 17.86 -3.56
C TYR A 57 -15.59 17.47 -3.19
N ILE A 58 -16.56 17.67 -4.09
CA ILE A 58 -17.95 17.26 -3.87
C ILE A 58 -18.05 15.74 -3.68
N LEU A 59 -17.32 14.95 -4.46
CA LEU A 59 -17.26 13.50 -4.27
C LEU A 59 -16.76 13.14 -2.86
N LEU A 60 -15.67 13.75 -2.40
CA LEU A 60 -15.11 13.49 -1.07
C LEU A 60 -16.09 13.84 0.06
N LEU A 61 -16.92 14.87 -0.09
CA LEU A 61 -17.96 15.22 0.89
C LEU A 61 -19.06 14.15 1.02
N THR A 62 -19.23 13.28 0.02
CA THR A 62 -20.22 12.19 0.06
C THR A 62 -19.67 10.90 0.68
N LEU A 63 -18.37 10.84 0.96
CA LEU A 63 -17.72 9.65 1.51
C LEU A 63 -17.67 9.72 3.05
N ASP A 64 -17.72 8.54 3.67
CA ASP A 64 -17.54 8.37 5.10
C ASP A 64 -16.09 7.97 5.38
N ASP A 65 -15.41 8.68 6.29
CA ASP A 65 -14.00 8.43 6.64
C ASP A 65 -13.76 7.08 7.33
N TYR A 66 -14.79 6.45 7.89
CA TYR A 66 -14.65 5.25 8.73
C TYR A 66 -15.18 3.96 8.08
N LYS A 67 -16.05 4.07 7.07
CA LYS A 67 -16.60 2.92 6.36
C LYS A 67 -16.59 3.16 4.85
N PRO A 68 -16.06 2.22 4.05
CA PRO A 68 -16.16 2.33 2.60
C PRO A 68 -17.61 2.14 2.15
N THR A 69 -18.02 2.88 1.13
CA THR A 69 -19.38 2.84 0.58
C THR A 69 -19.75 1.48 -0.01
N TRP A 70 -18.79 0.82 -0.66
CA TRP A 70 -18.98 -0.46 -1.34
C TRP A 70 -17.89 -1.46 -0.93
N GLN A 71 -18.28 -2.70 -0.61
CA GLN A 71 -17.37 -3.76 -0.16
C GLN A 71 -17.55 -5.09 -0.91
N ASP A 72 -18.23 -5.09 -2.06
CA ASP A 72 -18.65 -6.32 -2.74
C ASP A 72 -17.47 -7.21 -3.19
N GLN A 73 -16.32 -6.61 -3.49
CA GLN A 73 -15.10 -7.33 -3.86
C GLN A 73 -14.31 -7.90 -2.66
N LEU A 74 -14.76 -7.63 -1.43
CA LEU A 74 -14.08 -8.02 -0.18
C LEU A 74 -14.89 -9.05 0.63
N ALA A 75 -15.91 -9.67 0.03
CA ALA A 75 -16.81 -10.61 0.70
C ALA A 75 -16.08 -11.79 1.36
N THR A 76 -14.98 -12.26 0.75
CA THR A 76 -14.14 -13.32 1.32
C THR A 76 -12.78 -12.75 1.72
N PRO A 77 -12.44 -12.70 3.03
CA PRO A 77 -11.15 -12.19 3.46
C PRO A 77 -10.02 -13.11 3.00
N GLY A 78 -8.99 -12.53 2.38
CA GLY A 78 -7.77 -13.25 2.02
C GLY A 78 -6.93 -13.63 3.24
N MET A 79 -6.04 -14.61 3.06
CA MET A 79 -5.06 -15.03 4.05
C MET A 79 -3.65 -14.77 3.54
N MET A 80 -2.77 -14.31 4.42
CA MET A 80 -1.39 -13.96 4.10
C MET A 80 -0.44 -14.63 5.09
N ILE A 81 0.72 -15.06 4.61
CA ILE A 81 1.79 -15.61 5.45
C ILE A 81 2.80 -14.52 5.84
N ARG A 82 3.46 -14.72 6.99
CA ARG A 82 4.66 -13.98 7.41
C ARG A 82 5.74 -14.97 7.88
N PRO A 83 7.01 -14.79 7.48
CA PRO A 83 7.54 -13.69 6.67
C PRO A 83 7.12 -13.79 5.19
N LYS A 84 7.26 -12.68 4.44
CA LYS A 84 6.94 -12.65 3.01
C LYS A 84 8.16 -13.11 2.23
N GLY A 85 8.06 -14.27 1.58
CA GLY A 85 9.03 -14.74 0.58
C GLY A 85 8.74 -14.17 -0.81
N ASP A 86 9.64 -14.42 -1.76
CA ASP A 86 9.39 -14.10 -3.17
C ASP A 86 8.35 -15.07 -3.73
N GLN A 87 7.29 -14.55 -4.35
CA GLN A 87 6.15 -15.35 -4.81
C GLN A 87 5.55 -16.34 -3.80
N LEU A 88 5.63 -16.04 -2.49
CA LEU A 88 5.24 -16.93 -1.37
C LEU A 88 6.14 -18.15 -1.15
N GLU A 89 7.29 -18.22 -1.82
CA GLU A 89 8.31 -19.24 -1.60
C GLU A 89 9.34 -18.76 -0.57
N ILE A 90 9.64 -19.63 0.40
CA ILE A 90 10.64 -19.37 1.44
C ILE A 90 11.74 -20.39 1.27
N THR A 91 12.80 -19.97 0.58
CA THR A 91 14.00 -20.79 0.33
C THR A 91 15.14 -20.24 1.17
N PHE A 92 15.71 -21.09 2.02
CA PHE A 92 16.85 -20.73 2.86
C PHE A 92 17.73 -21.96 3.07
N SER A 93 18.97 -21.72 3.50
CA SER A 93 19.89 -22.78 3.88
C SER A 93 20.10 -22.73 5.39
N VAL A 94 19.98 -23.87 6.06
CA VAL A 94 20.18 -23.96 7.52
C VAL A 94 21.61 -23.60 7.90
N SER A 95 22.57 -23.97 7.05
CA SER A 95 24.00 -23.71 7.27
C SER A 95 24.41 -22.25 7.07
N ASP A 96 23.64 -21.51 6.27
CA ASP A 96 23.93 -20.11 5.93
C ASP A 96 23.01 -19.16 6.69
N THR A 97 23.54 -18.53 7.73
CA THR A 97 22.79 -17.62 8.60
C THR A 97 22.32 -16.37 7.89
N GLU A 98 23.04 -15.91 6.86
CA GLU A 98 22.67 -14.71 6.11
C GLU A 98 21.38 -14.95 5.32
N SER A 99 21.21 -16.17 4.80
CA SER A 99 20.04 -16.55 3.98
C SER A 99 18.69 -16.36 4.68
N TRP A 100 18.62 -16.57 6.00
CA TRP A 100 17.37 -16.44 6.78
C TRP A 100 17.37 -15.27 7.77
N SER A 101 18.50 -14.59 7.97
CA SER A 101 18.60 -13.44 8.87
C SER A 101 17.53 -12.37 8.59
N GLY A 102 17.28 -12.08 7.31
CA GLY A 102 16.24 -11.13 6.88
C GLY A 102 14.82 -11.58 7.25
N PHE A 103 14.53 -12.88 7.20
CA PHE A 103 13.23 -13.43 7.60
C PHE A 103 12.98 -13.25 9.10
N VAL A 104 13.99 -13.54 9.92
CA VAL A 104 13.94 -13.35 11.37
C VAL A 104 13.76 -11.87 11.74
N GLN A 105 14.49 -10.97 11.08
CA GLN A 105 14.34 -9.54 11.31
C GLN A 105 12.94 -9.05 10.93
N ASN A 106 12.40 -9.52 9.81
CA ASN A 106 11.04 -9.18 9.37
C ASN A 106 9.96 -9.68 10.35
N LEU A 107 10.14 -10.88 10.92
CA LEU A 107 9.25 -11.43 11.95
C LEU A 107 9.32 -10.62 13.25
N ASN A 108 10.52 -10.28 13.72
CA ASN A 108 10.69 -9.43 14.90
C ASN A 108 10.04 -8.06 14.72
N ASN A 109 10.31 -7.39 13.60
CA ASN A 109 9.71 -6.08 13.28
C ASN A 109 8.17 -6.17 13.19
N PHE A 110 7.65 -7.26 12.63
CA PHE A 110 6.21 -7.50 12.56
C PHE A 110 5.57 -7.73 13.94
N LEU A 111 6.28 -8.38 14.86
CA LEU A 111 5.80 -8.72 16.20
C LEU A 111 6.01 -7.62 17.25
N THR A 112 6.85 -6.61 16.99
CA THR A 112 7.05 -5.45 17.87
C THR A 112 5.75 -4.83 18.43
N PRO A 113 4.71 -4.52 17.62
CA PRO A 113 3.46 -3.97 18.15
C PRO A 113 2.63 -4.97 18.97
N TYR A 114 2.95 -6.27 18.93
CA TYR A 114 2.26 -7.32 19.68
C TYR A 114 2.95 -7.64 21.02
N ASN A 115 4.02 -6.94 21.37
CA ASN A 115 4.64 -7.10 22.68
C ASN A 115 3.63 -6.79 23.80
N ASP A 116 3.57 -7.68 24.79
CA ASP A 116 2.55 -7.70 25.84
C ASP A 116 2.47 -6.35 26.60
N SER A 117 3.62 -5.69 26.83
CA SER A 117 3.67 -4.37 27.49
C SER A 117 2.98 -3.27 26.69
N TYR A 118 3.09 -3.30 25.36
CA TYR A 118 2.45 -2.32 24.47
C TYR A 118 0.96 -2.63 24.29
N GLN A 119 0.61 -3.90 24.21
CA GLN A 119 -0.77 -4.37 24.10
C GLN A 119 -1.61 -3.96 25.32
N VAL A 120 -1.08 -4.13 26.53
CA VAL A 120 -1.78 -3.73 27.78
C VAL A 120 -2.03 -2.22 27.86
N GLN A 121 -1.15 -1.39 27.28
CA GLN A 121 -1.29 0.07 27.31
C GLN A 121 -2.31 0.59 26.29
N THR A 122 -2.45 -0.09 25.14
CA THR A 122 -3.17 0.44 23.97
C THR A 122 -4.54 -0.24 23.77
N ASN A 123 -4.67 -1.50 24.18
CA ASN A 123 -5.80 -2.38 23.84
C ASN A 123 -6.49 -2.88 25.11
N ASP A 124 -7.72 -3.37 24.96
CA ASP A 124 -8.51 -3.91 26.07
C ASP A 124 -8.48 -5.45 26.11
N ASN A 125 -8.65 -6.00 27.30
CA ASN A 125 -8.77 -7.45 27.49
C ASN A 125 -10.19 -7.89 27.14
N CYS A 126 -10.34 -8.54 25.99
CA CYS A 126 -11.63 -9.01 25.48
C CYS A 126 -11.93 -10.44 25.94
N PRO A 127 -13.19 -10.78 26.23
CA PRO A 127 -13.59 -12.16 26.45
C PRO A 127 -13.39 -13.01 25.18
N PRO A 128 -12.92 -14.26 25.31
CA PRO A 128 -12.78 -15.16 24.16
C PRO A 128 -14.13 -15.54 23.56
N ASP A 129 -14.14 -15.89 22.27
CA ASP A 129 -15.29 -16.39 21.52
C ASP A 129 -16.54 -15.49 21.50
N GLN A 130 -16.34 -14.18 21.67
CA GLN A 130 -17.39 -13.17 21.58
C GLN A 130 -17.00 -12.05 20.62
N TYR A 131 -17.97 -11.51 19.89
CA TYR A 131 -17.73 -10.36 19.03
C TYR A 131 -17.56 -9.09 19.86
N PHE A 132 -16.43 -8.40 19.65
CA PHE A 132 -16.17 -7.13 20.30
C PHE A 132 -16.74 -5.97 19.49
N ILE A 133 -18.06 -5.76 19.65
CA ILE A 133 -18.80 -4.72 18.94
C ILE A 133 -18.83 -3.46 19.81
N GLN A 134 -18.26 -2.38 19.30
CA GLN A 134 -18.32 -1.04 19.91
C GLN A 134 -19.33 -0.21 19.13
N GLU A 135 -20.55 -0.18 19.63
CA GLU A 135 -21.64 0.64 19.09
C GLU A 135 -21.31 2.13 19.21
N ASP A 136 -21.77 2.89 18.24
CA ASP A 136 -21.71 4.35 18.28
C ASP A 136 -22.94 4.87 19.05
N SER A 137 -22.75 5.90 19.89
CA SER A 137 -23.82 6.47 20.71
C SER A 137 -24.67 7.43 19.88
N GLY A 138 -25.48 6.89 18.96
CA GLY A 138 -26.36 7.67 18.07
C GLY A 138 -25.57 8.59 17.15
N GLU A 139 -25.63 9.91 17.40
CA GLU A 139 -24.90 10.92 16.63
C GLU A 139 -23.41 11.04 17.01
N VAL A 140 -23.02 10.52 18.18
CA VAL A 140 -21.64 10.56 18.66
C VAL A 140 -20.94 9.24 18.40
N ARG A 141 -20.01 9.26 17.45
CA ARG A 141 -19.15 8.10 17.14
C ARG A 141 -18.22 7.81 18.31
N ASN A 142 -18.08 6.54 18.67
CA ASN A 142 -17.11 6.11 19.68
C ASN A 142 -15.71 6.10 19.03
N ASN A 143 -14.95 7.17 19.22
CA ASN A 143 -13.62 7.35 18.63
C ASN A 143 -12.62 7.87 19.68
N PRO A 144 -11.49 7.19 19.94
CA PRO A 144 -10.99 5.98 19.27
C PRO A 144 -11.64 4.69 19.76
N LYS A 145 -12.01 3.80 18.83
CA LYS A 145 -12.36 2.41 19.16
C LYS A 145 -11.11 1.68 19.64
N ARG A 146 -11.23 0.96 20.76
CA ARG A 146 -10.13 0.13 21.27
C ARG A 146 -10.10 -1.22 20.56
N SER A 147 -8.93 -1.84 20.45
CA SER A 147 -8.82 -3.19 19.90
C SER A 147 -8.70 -4.23 21.01
N CYS A 148 -8.99 -5.49 20.70
CA CYS A 148 -8.70 -6.59 21.61
C CYS A 148 -7.20 -6.87 21.66
N GLN A 149 -6.70 -7.15 22.86
CA GLN A 149 -5.31 -7.54 23.08
C GLN A 149 -4.99 -8.85 22.37
N PHE A 150 -3.83 -8.89 21.68
CA PHE A 150 -3.21 -10.12 21.21
C PHE A 150 -1.78 -10.15 21.72
N ASN A 151 -1.53 -10.97 22.73
CA ASN A 151 -0.22 -11.07 23.36
C ASN A 151 0.70 -11.94 22.51
N ARG A 152 1.94 -11.48 22.31
CA ARG A 152 2.94 -12.20 21.54
C ARG A 152 3.25 -13.59 22.13
N THR A 153 3.08 -13.73 23.44
CA THR A 153 3.21 -15.00 24.17
C THR A 153 2.20 -16.07 23.73
N MET A 154 1.05 -15.70 23.15
CA MET A 154 0.07 -16.65 22.61
C MET A 154 0.61 -17.46 21.42
N LEU A 155 1.66 -16.98 20.73
CA LEU A 155 2.31 -17.69 19.62
C LEU A 155 3.24 -18.82 20.08
N GLY A 156 3.39 -19.06 21.39
CA GLY A 156 4.19 -20.15 21.93
C GLY A 156 5.66 -20.08 21.52
N GLU A 157 6.20 -21.18 20.99
CA GLU A 157 7.60 -21.26 20.54
C GLU A 157 7.92 -20.28 19.39
N CYS A 158 6.92 -19.96 18.56
CA CYS A 158 7.04 -19.02 17.46
C CYS A 158 6.87 -17.55 17.87
N SER A 159 6.80 -17.27 19.17
CA SER A 159 6.75 -15.91 19.69
C SER A 159 8.06 -15.16 19.48
N GLY A 160 9.21 -15.83 19.35
CA GLY A 160 10.50 -15.15 19.32
C GLY A 160 11.02 -14.72 20.69
N MET A 161 10.37 -15.17 21.78
CA MET A 161 10.83 -14.96 23.16
C MET A 161 11.69 -16.13 23.67
N VAL A 162 11.30 -17.36 23.33
CA VAL A 162 12.05 -18.58 23.67
C VAL A 162 13.09 -18.87 22.59
N ASP A 163 12.65 -18.86 21.32
CA ASP A 163 13.52 -19.05 20.17
C ASP A 163 13.56 -17.79 19.31
N HIS A 164 14.63 -16.99 19.48
CA HIS A 164 14.83 -15.75 18.72
C HIS A 164 15.04 -15.99 17.22
N LEU A 165 15.34 -17.23 16.82
CA LEU A 165 15.60 -17.64 15.45
C LEU A 165 14.39 -18.30 14.79
N TYR A 166 13.23 -18.37 15.47
CA TYR A 166 11.97 -18.87 14.91
C TYR A 166 12.12 -20.24 14.20
N GLY A 167 12.97 -21.12 14.73
CA GLY A 167 13.23 -22.47 14.20
C GLY A 167 14.02 -22.56 12.89
N TYR A 168 14.50 -21.44 12.33
CA TYR A 168 15.28 -21.44 11.08
C TYR A 168 16.61 -22.19 11.20
N ASN A 169 17.26 -22.15 12.36
CA ASN A 169 18.49 -22.89 12.64
C ASN A 169 18.30 -24.41 12.74
N LYS A 170 17.08 -24.88 12.98
CA LYS A 170 16.73 -26.31 13.08
C LYS A 170 16.13 -26.86 11.78
N GLY A 171 15.96 -26.01 10.76
CA GLY A 171 15.24 -26.36 9.54
C GLY A 171 13.73 -26.52 9.73
N GLN A 172 13.18 -26.01 10.84
CA GLN A 172 11.75 -26.04 11.16
C GLN A 172 11.24 -24.61 11.36
N PRO A 173 11.09 -23.82 10.28
CA PRO A 173 10.79 -22.40 10.39
C PRO A 173 9.35 -22.15 10.82
N CYS A 174 9.14 -21.14 11.68
CA CYS A 174 7.81 -20.66 12.03
C CYS A 174 7.23 -19.77 10.92
N ILE A 175 6.03 -20.13 10.45
CA ILE A 175 5.25 -19.33 9.52
C ILE A 175 3.98 -18.83 10.22
N LEU A 176 3.83 -17.51 10.31
CA LEU A 176 2.67 -16.89 10.93
C LEU A 176 1.58 -16.65 9.87
N LEU A 177 0.37 -17.06 10.20
CA LEU A 177 -0.82 -16.84 9.37
C LEU A 177 -1.52 -15.57 9.81
N LYS A 178 -1.88 -14.73 8.84
CA LYS A 178 -2.60 -13.47 9.08
C LYS A 178 -3.81 -13.38 8.15
N LEU A 179 -4.99 -13.22 8.75
CA LEU A 179 -6.21 -12.92 8.02
C LEU A 179 -6.25 -11.43 7.62
N ASN A 180 -6.73 -11.14 6.42
CA ASN A 180 -6.98 -9.77 5.98
C ASN A 180 -8.18 -9.19 6.73
N ARG A 181 -7.99 -7.99 7.28
CA ARG A 181 -9.04 -7.28 8.03
C ARG A 181 -10.04 -6.66 7.04
N VAL A 182 -11.32 -6.92 7.25
CA VAL A 182 -12.43 -6.32 6.50
C VAL A 182 -13.38 -5.65 7.51
N ILE A 183 -13.90 -4.48 7.18
CA ILE A 183 -14.71 -3.68 8.10
C ILE A 183 -16.10 -4.29 8.22
N GLY A 184 -16.55 -4.57 9.45
CA GLY A 184 -17.88 -5.11 9.71
C GLY A 184 -18.03 -6.61 9.44
N THR A 185 -16.96 -7.32 9.08
CA THR A 185 -17.04 -8.78 8.91
C THR A 185 -17.05 -9.49 10.24
N LEU A 186 -18.01 -10.40 10.40
CA LEU A 186 -18.10 -11.33 11.51
C LEU A 186 -17.57 -12.69 11.02
N PRO A 187 -16.31 -13.05 11.32
CA PRO A 187 -15.78 -14.35 10.92
C PRO A 187 -16.48 -15.47 11.71
N GLY A 188 -16.77 -16.58 11.03
CA GLY A 188 -17.40 -17.76 11.62
C GLY A 188 -18.84 -18.01 11.16
N LYS A 189 -19.30 -19.25 11.30
CA LYS A 189 -20.72 -19.62 11.22
C LYS A 189 -21.19 -19.93 12.63
N ASP A 190 -22.36 -19.40 13.02
CA ASP A 190 -23.00 -19.67 14.31
C ASP A 190 -22.13 -19.39 15.55
N GLY A 191 -21.29 -18.34 15.48
CA GLY A 191 -20.43 -17.91 16.59
C GLY A 191 -19.18 -18.77 16.81
N GLN A 192 -18.85 -19.70 15.90
CA GLN A 192 -17.63 -20.50 16.00
C GLN A 192 -16.43 -19.78 15.38
N SER A 193 -15.32 -19.75 16.13
CA SER A 193 -14.03 -19.23 15.66
C SER A 193 -13.52 -20.02 14.45
N PRO A 194 -13.04 -19.36 13.38
CA PRO A 194 -12.57 -20.04 12.18
C PRO A 194 -11.28 -20.84 12.46
N SER A 195 -11.26 -22.12 12.06
CA SER A 195 -10.08 -22.98 12.14
C SER A 195 -9.24 -22.91 10.87
N VAL A 196 -7.92 -22.97 11.01
CA VAL A 196 -6.99 -23.06 9.88
C VAL A 196 -6.24 -24.38 9.93
N THR A 197 -6.13 -25.06 8.79
CA THR A 197 -5.40 -26.32 8.66
C THR A 197 -4.37 -26.18 7.53
N CYS A 198 -3.11 -26.48 7.86
CA CYS A 198 -2.02 -26.51 6.89
C CYS A 198 -1.83 -27.95 6.42
N GLY A 199 -1.79 -28.18 5.11
CA GLY A 199 -1.54 -29.48 4.50
C GLY A 199 -0.65 -29.35 3.27
N ALA A 200 0.03 -30.42 2.90
CA ALA A 200 0.78 -30.46 1.65
C ALA A 200 -0.19 -30.38 0.46
N LYS A 201 0.25 -29.72 -0.60
CA LYS A 201 -0.47 -29.73 -1.88
C LYS A 201 -0.44 -31.17 -2.43
N VAL A 202 -1.62 -31.72 -2.70
CA VAL A 202 -1.81 -32.98 -3.42
C VAL A 202 -1.76 -32.72 -4.93
#